data_AF-A0A9E3D4R9-F1
#
_entry.id   AF-A0A9E3D4R9-F1
#
_cell.length_a   1.000
_cell.length_b   1.000
_cell.length_c   1.000
_cell.angle_alpha   90.00
_cell.angle_beta   90.00
_cell.angle_gamma   90.00
#
_symmetry.space_group_name_H-M   'P 1'
#
loop_
_entity.id
_entity.type
_entity.pdbx_description
1 polymer ?
#
loop_
_entity_poly.entity_id
_entity_poly.type
_entity_poly.pdbx_seq_one_letter_code
_entity_poly.pdbx_strand_id
1 'polypeptide(L)'
;MNIRGAYAGVRVLDLGQGVAAPYCAMLLAMHGAEVIKLEPLAEDWLADPHAVATGGADPVDQPGTGKFPTSRAPAVPLTADAALPSAPRIGEHGAAILAELGLDPKTIARLCAENIVRIPEGA
;
A
#
# COMPACT_ATOMS: atom_id res chain seq x y z
N MET A 1 4.09 23.32 -28.27
CA MET A 1 5.37 23.27 -27.53
C MET A 1 5.78 21.81 -27.43
N ASN A 2 6.90 21.41 -28.03
CA ASN A 2 7.41 20.04 -27.94
C ASN A 2 8.28 19.95 -26.70
N ILE A 3 7.81 19.25 -25.66
CA ILE A 3 8.52 19.15 -24.37
C ILE A 3 9.57 18.02 -24.35
N ARG A 4 9.71 17.26 -25.45
CA ARG A 4 10.74 16.22 -25.56
C ARG A 4 12.12 16.88 -25.57
N GLY A 5 12.94 16.57 -24.56
CA GLY A 5 14.30 17.10 -24.43
C GLY A 5 14.44 18.33 -23.55
N ALA A 6 13.41 18.73 -22.79
CA ALA A 6 13.49 19.85 -21.84
C ALA A 6 14.64 19.71 -20.83
N TYR A 7 15.09 18.48 -20.55
CA TYR A 7 16.22 18.17 -19.66
C TYR A 7 17.42 17.54 -20.39
N ALA A 8 17.53 17.71 -21.71
CA ALA A 8 18.68 17.22 -22.46
C ALA A 8 20.01 17.75 -21.89
N GLY A 9 20.98 16.87 -21.69
CA GLY A 9 22.29 17.20 -21.11
C GLY A 9 22.32 17.31 -19.59
N VAL A 10 21.17 17.16 -18.90
CA VAL A 10 21.11 17.07 -17.44
C VAL A 10 21.37 15.62 -17.01
N ARG A 11 22.26 15.44 -16.03
CA ARG A 11 22.47 14.16 -15.34
C ARG A 11 21.83 14.20 -13.96
N VAL A 12 21.05 13.18 -13.64
CA VAL A 12 20.34 13.05 -12.37
C VAL A 12 20.75 11.75 -11.71
N LEU A 13 21.18 11.85 -10.46
CA LEU A 13 21.38 10.69 -9.59
C LEU A 13 20.12 10.52 -8.73
N ASP A 14 19.37 9.44 -8.96
CA ASP A 14 18.19 9.10 -8.15
C ASP A 14 18.60 8.22 -6.97
N LEU A 15 18.42 8.74 -5.75
CA LEU A 15 18.69 8.07 -4.48
C LEU A 15 17.41 7.64 -3.75
N GLY A 16 16.23 7.94 -4.31
CA GLY A 16 14.96 7.75 -3.59
C GLY A 16 14.39 6.34 -3.77
N GLN A 17 13.79 5.77 -2.73
CA GLN A 17 13.07 4.50 -2.82
C GLN A 17 11.54 4.73 -2.80
N GLY A 18 10.75 3.66 -2.97
CA GLY A 18 9.29 3.75 -3.02
C GLY A 18 8.75 4.20 -4.38
N VAL A 19 7.66 4.99 -4.38
CA VAL A 19 6.94 5.32 -5.62
C VAL A 19 7.23 6.74 -6.11
N ALA A 20 7.20 7.73 -5.21
CA ALA A 20 7.21 9.14 -5.60
C ALA A 20 8.53 9.56 -6.27
N ALA A 21 9.67 9.18 -5.69
CA ALA A 21 10.98 9.55 -6.23
C ALA A 21 11.31 8.82 -7.56
N PRO A 22 11.15 7.48 -7.67
CA PRO A 22 11.36 6.80 -8.95
C PRO A 22 10.42 7.27 -10.06
N TYR A 23 9.17 7.65 -9.72
CA TYR A 23 8.24 8.24 -10.70
C TYR A 23 8.72 9.60 -11.21
N CYS A 24 9.18 10.47 -10.30
CA CYS A 24 9.80 11.74 -10.69
C CYS A 24 11.03 11.53 -11.58
N ALA A 25 11.92 10.60 -11.20
CA ALA A 25 13.12 10.26 -11.96
C ALA A 25 12.76 9.72 -13.36
N MET A 26 11.76 8.85 -13.46
CA MET A 26 11.21 8.37 -14.74
C MET A 26 10.71 9.52 -15.61
N LEU A 27 9.96 10.47 -15.05
CA LEU A 27 9.48 11.64 -15.80
C LEU A 27 10.65 12.49 -16.32
N LEU A 28 11.69 12.71 -15.51
CA LEU A 28 12.90 13.43 -15.95
C LEU A 28 13.59 12.73 -17.12
N ALA A 29 13.73 11.39 -17.05
CA ALA A 29 14.28 10.59 -18.14
C ALA A 29 13.44 10.68 -19.42
N MET A 30 12.11 10.59 -19.31
CA MET A 30 11.19 10.74 -20.44
C MET A 30 11.31 12.11 -21.14
N HIS A 31 11.77 13.13 -20.42
CA HIS A 31 12.00 14.47 -20.93
C HIS A 31 13.46 14.76 -21.30
N GLY A 32 14.30 13.72 -21.37
CA GLY A 32 15.64 13.77 -21.97
C GLY A 32 16.80 13.87 -20.99
N ALA A 33 16.57 13.79 -19.68
CA ALA A 33 17.64 13.67 -18.71
C ALA A 33 18.31 12.29 -18.77
N GLU A 34 19.61 12.23 -18.50
CA GLU A 34 20.29 10.98 -18.17
C GLU A 34 20.10 10.70 -16.68
N VAL A 35 19.35 9.66 -16.36
CA VAL A 35 19.01 9.29 -14.98
C VAL A 35 19.76 8.02 -14.60
N ILE A 36 20.56 8.11 -13.53
CA ILE A 36 21.28 7.00 -12.95
C ILE A 36 20.62 6.67 -11.62
N LYS A 37 20.09 5.46 -11.49
CA LYS A 37 19.56 4.95 -10.24
C LYS A 37 20.69 4.45 -9.35
N LEU A 38 20.78 4.93 -8.12
CA LEU A 38 21.63 4.34 -7.10
C LEU A 38 20.76 3.54 -6.13
N GLU A 39 20.86 2.22 -6.22
CA GLU A 39 20.23 1.33 -5.24
C GLU A 39 21.13 1.20 -4.00
N PRO A 40 20.57 1.22 -2.78
CA PRO A 40 21.35 0.97 -1.57
C PRO A 40 21.90 -0.46 -1.57
N LEU A 41 23.07 -0.64 -0.92
CA LEU A 41 23.74 -1.94 -0.78
C LEU A 41 23.07 -2.85 0.27
N ALA A 42 22.30 -2.27 1.18
CA ALA A 42 21.59 -2.94 2.27
C ALA A 42 20.08 -2.67 2.16
N GLU A 43 19.32 -3.35 3.04
CA GLU A 43 17.86 -3.47 3.18
C GLU A 43 16.97 -2.36 2.56
N ASP A 44 15.75 -2.73 2.15
CA ASP A 44 14.66 -1.80 1.82
C ASP A 44 14.51 -0.70 2.88
N TRP A 45 14.05 0.50 2.50
CA TRP A 45 13.84 1.64 3.42
C TRP A 45 12.90 1.29 4.60
N LEU A 46 12.05 0.26 4.44
CA LEU A 46 11.22 -0.29 5.50
C LEU A 46 12.01 -1.00 6.61
N ALA A 47 13.24 -1.44 6.34
CA ALA A 47 14.15 -2.02 7.31
C ALA A 47 15.20 -1.02 7.82
N ASP A 48 15.14 0.25 7.40
CA ASP A 48 16.02 1.31 7.89
C ASP A 48 15.88 1.47 9.42
N PRO A 49 16.99 1.53 10.19
CA PRO A 49 16.94 1.62 11.65
C PRO A 49 16.14 2.82 12.17
N HIS A 50 16.16 3.95 11.48
CA HIS A 50 15.39 5.12 11.86
C HIS A 50 13.90 4.94 11.56
N ALA A 51 13.56 4.34 10.40
CA ALA A 51 12.18 4.01 10.06
C ALA A 51 11.55 3.06 11.09
N VAL A 52 12.29 2.03 11.52
CA VAL A 52 11.85 1.10 12.57
C VAL A 52 11.74 1.81 13.93
N ALA A 53 12.74 2.61 14.32
CA ALA A 53 12.74 3.29 15.61
C ALA A 53 11.63 4.33 15.78
N THR A 54 11.11 4.87 14.68
CA THR A 54 10.06 5.90 14.67
C THR A 54 8.65 5.34 14.42
N GLY A 55 8.51 4.02 14.29
CA GLY A 55 7.24 3.37 13.92
C GLY A 55 6.80 3.68 12.49
N GLY A 56 7.73 4.11 11.63
CA GLY A 56 7.48 4.39 10.21
C GLY A 56 7.26 3.12 9.37
N ALA A 57 7.72 1.97 9.88
CA ALA A 57 7.67 0.68 9.22
C ALA A 57 7.06 -0.43 10.11
N ASP A 58 6.17 -0.08 11.03
CA ASP A 58 5.59 -1.03 11.97
C ASP A 58 4.94 -2.23 11.25
N PRO A 59 5.18 -3.46 11.73
CA PRO A 59 4.66 -4.65 11.09
C PRO A 59 3.17 -4.82 11.36
N VAL A 60 2.42 -5.17 10.31
CA VAL A 60 1.02 -5.57 10.41
C VAL A 60 0.93 -7.08 10.23
N ASP A 61 0.20 -7.75 11.13
CA ASP A 61 -0.10 -9.18 11.01
C ASP A 61 -1.37 -9.37 10.16
N GLN A 62 -1.20 -9.87 8.95
CA GLN A 62 -2.28 -10.02 8.00
C GLN A 62 -2.80 -11.47 8.00
N PRO A 63 -4.11 -11.71 8.27
CA PRO A 63 -4.70 -13.04 8.20
C PRO A 63 -4.40 -13.74 6.87
N GLY A 64 -3.83 -14.95 6.95
CA GLY A 64 -3.46 -15.78 5.81
C GLY A 64 -2.15 -15.40 5.10
N THR A 65 -1.52 -14.27 5.46
CA THR A 65 -0.23 -13.82 4.87
C THR A 65 0.89 -13.76 5.90
N GLY A 66 0.58 -13.47 7.17
CA GLY A 66 1.54 -13.29 8.25
C GLY A 66 1.98 -11.83 8.40
N LYS A 67 3.09 -11.63 9.14
CA LYS A 67 3.61 -10.30 9.47
C LYS A 67 4.50 -9.74 8.36
N PHE A 68 4.24 -8.50 7.96
CA PHE A 68 5.11 -7.75 7.05
C PHE A 68 5.15 -6.26 7.43
N PRO A 69 6.27 -5.56 7.16
CA PRO A 69 6.39 -4.14 7.45
C PRO A 69 5.42 -3.33 6.58
N THR A 70 4.81 -2.29 7.15
CA THR A 70 3.93 -1.39 6.42
C THR A 70 4.38 0.05 6.55
N SER A 71 4.26 0.83 5.48
CA SER A 71 4.51 2.27 5.54
C SER A 71 3.46 2.93 6.42
N ARG A 72 3.90 3.64 7.45
CA ARG A 72 3.05 4.63 8.10
C ARG A 72 2.61 5.67 7.06
N ALA A 73 1.35 6.09 7.11
CA ALA A 73 0.84 7.11 6.21
C ALA A 73 1.57 8.45 6.43
N PRO A 74 2.03 9.13 5.36
CA PRO A 74 2.63 10.46 5.48
C PRO A 74 1.68 11.44 6.17
N ALA A 75 2.25 12.39 6.91
CA ALA A 75 1.52 13.44 7.64
C ALA A 75 0.64 12.99 8.82
N VAL A 76 0.62 11.70 9.19
CA VAL A 76 0.09 11.28 10.48
C VAL A 76 1.07 11.70 11.58
N PRO A 77 0.64 12.42 12.63
CA PRO A 77 1.54 12.85 13.71
C PRO A 77 2.36 11.68 14.26
N LEU A 78 3.67 11.84 14.45
CA LEU A 78 4.54 10.78 14.98
C LEU A 78 4.08 10.27 16.36
N THR A 79 3.39 11.12 17.11
CA THR A 79 2.86 10.81 18.45
C THR A 79 1.51 10.10 18.43
N ALA A 80 0.84 10.01 17.28
CA ALA A 80 -0.44 9.33 17.18
C ALA A 80 -0.23 7.81 17.17
N ASP A 81 -1.00 7.10 17.99
CA ASP A 81 -1.17 5.67 17.81
C ASP A 81 -1.96 5.46 16.50
N ALA A 82 -1.24 5.02 15.48
CA ALA A 82 -1.78 4.85 14.13
C ALA A 82 -1.35 3.50 13.56
N ALA A 83 -1.24 2.49 14.42
CA ALA A 83 -1.12 1.11 13.97
C ALA A 83 -2.24 0.84 12.96
N LEU A 84 -1.86 0.47 11.74
CA LEU A 84 -2.82 0.14 10.72
C LEU A 84 -3.48 -1.20 11.10
N PRO A 85 -4.83 -1.28 11.13
CA PRO A 85 -5.48 -2.57 11.32
C PRO A 85 -5.16 -3.47 10.13
N SER A 86 -5.26 -4.79 10.34
CA SER A 86 -5.18 -5.74 9.24
C SER A 86 -6.28 -5.47 8.22
N ALA A 87 -5.99 -5.74 6.95
CA ALA A 87 -7.01 -5.65 5.92
C ALA A 87 -8.03 -6.80 6.12
N PRO A 88 -9.34 -6.53 5.96
CA PRO A 88 -10.35 -7.56 6.14
C PRO A 88 -10.20 -8.66 5.09
N ARG A 89 -10.56 -9.90 5.45
CA ARG A 89 -10.68 -11.00 4.49
C ARG A 89 -11.81 -10.72 3.50
N ILE A 90 -11.75 -11.38 2.34
CA ILE A 90 -12.86 -11.34 1.37
C ILE A 90 -14.13 -11.83 2.05
N GLY A 91 -15.14 -10.96 2.11
CA GLY A 91 -16.45 -11.27 2.68
C GLY A 91 -16.55 -11.20 4.20
N GLU A 92 -15.48 -10.83 4.91
CA GLU A 92 -15.41 -10.85 6.39
C GLU A 92 -16.59 -10.15 7.07
N HIS A 93 -17.00 -8.99 6.54
CA HIS A 93 -18.11 -8.20 7.10
C HIS A 93 -19.42 -8.38 6.33
N GLY A 94 -19.48 -9.30 5.36
CA GLY A 94 -20.58 -9.40 4.39
C GLY A 94 -21.93 -9.67 5.05
N ALA A 95 -21.99 -10.57 6.04
CA ALA A 95 -23.23 -10.89 6.73
C ALA A 95 -23.80 -9.69 7.49
N ALA A 96 -22.94 -8.97 8.23
CA ALA A 96 -23.33 -7.79 9.01
C ALA A 96 -23.86 -6.68 8.09
N ILE A 97 -23.14 -6.37 7.01
CA ILE A 97 -23.54 -5.32 6.05
C ILE A 97 -24.88 -5.67 5.39
N LEU A 98 -25.08 -6.92 4.94
CA LEU A 98 -26.36 -7.31 4.32
C LEU A 98 -27.52 -7.27 5.31
N ALA A 99 -27.29 -7.62 6.57
CA ALA A 99 -28.30 -7.51 7.62
C ALA A 99 -28.65 -6.04 7.93
N GLU A 100 -27.65 -5.15 7.97
CA GLU A 100 -27.86 -3.70 8.11
C GLU A 100 -28.69 -3.11 6.96
N LEU A 101 -28.55 -3.67 5.75
CA LEU A 101 -29.37 -3.33 4.59
C LEU A 101 -30.78 -3.95 4.63
N GLY A 102 -31.12 -4.71 5.67
CA GLY A 102 -32.44 -5.28 5.90
C GLY A 102 -32.69 -6.64 5.25
N LEU A 103 -31.65 -7.34 4.78
CA LEU A 103 -31.81 -8.69 4.27
C LEU A 103 -31.92 -9.68 5.42
N ASP A 104 -32.93 -10.53 5.37
CA ASP A 104 -33.11 -11.59 6.35
C ASP A 104 -32.08 -12.73 6.15
N PRO A 105 -31.82 -13.54 7.19
CA PRO A 105 -30.83 -14.63 7.13
C PRO A 105 -31.10 -15.67 6.03
N LYS A 106 -32.36 -15.94 5.66
CA LYS A 106 -32.68 -16.90 4.60
C LYS A 106 -32.29 -16.33 3.24
N THR A 107 -32.56 -15.05 3.01
CA THR A 107 -32.14 -14.34 1.81
C THR A 107 -30.62 -14.33 1.69
N ILE A 108 -29.89 -14.00 2.76
CA ILE A 108 -28.42 -14.00 2.76
C ILE A 108 -27.88 -15.42 2.47
N ALA A 109 -28.41 -16.45 3.12
CA ALA A 109 -28.01 -17.83 2.88
C ALA A 109 -28.25 -18.25 1.41
N ARG A 110 -29.37 -17.84 0.83
CA ARG A 110 -29.67 -18.06 -0.59
C ARG A 110 -28.65 -17.37 -1.50
N LEU A 111 -28.29 -16.12 -1.23
CA LEU A 111 -27.28 -15.39 -2.01
C LEU A 111 -25.91 -16.06 -1.95
N CYS A 112 -25.52 -16.61 -0.81
CA CYS A 112 -24.30 -17.42 -0.69
C CYS A 112 -24.40 -18.71 -1.51
N ALA A 113 -25.51 -19.45 -1.39
CA ALA A 113 -25.71 -20.71 -2.11
C ALA A 113 -25.73 -20.53 -3.64
N GLU A 114 -26.23 -19.40 -4.12
CA GLU A 114 -26.25 -19.01 -5.53
C GLU A 114 -24.91 -18.39 -6.01
N ASN A 115 -23.89 -18.31 -5.14
CA ASN A 115 -22.59 -17.67 -5.40
C ASN A 115 -22.68 -16.19 -5.80
N ILE A 116 -23.74 -15.48 -5.38
CA ILE A 116 -23.91 -14.05 -5.64
C ILE A 116 -23.04 -13.24 -4.67
N VAL A 117 -22.91 -13.69 -3.43
CA VAL A 117 -22.05 -13.10 -2.40
C VAL A 117 -21.16 -14.17 -1.77
N ARG A 118 -19.97 -13.77 -1.33
CA ARG A 118 -19.04 -14.64 -0.59
C ARG A 118 -18.95 -14.16 0.85
N ILE A 119 -19.27 -15.05 1.79
CA ILE A 119 -19.12 -14.83 3.24
C ILE A 119 -18.36 -16.04 3.79
N PRO A 120 -17.20 -15.85 4.46
CA PRO A 120 -16.42 -16.96 5.00
C PRO A 120 -17.15 -17.63 6.18
N GLU A 121 -16.96 -18.94 6.33
CA GLU A 121 -17.50 -19.70 7.46
C GLU A 121 -16.83 -19.24 8.78
N GLY A 122 -17.64 -19.04 9.83
CA GLY A 122 -17.16 -18.64 11.17
C GLY A 122 -16.81 -17.15 11.32
N ALA A 123 -17.29 -16.28 10.42
CA ALA A 123 -17.30 -14.84 10.62
C ALA A 123 -18.46 -14.38 11.52
#